data_AF-A0A3A4PKN4-F1
#
_entry.id   AF-A0A3A4PKN4-F1
#
_cell.length_a   1.000
_cell.length_b   1.000
_cell.length_c   1.000
_cell.angle_alpha   90.00
_cell.angle_beta   90.00
_cell.angle_gamma   90.00
#
_symmetry.space_group_name_H-M   'P 1'
#
loop_
_entity.id
_entity.type
_entity.pdbx_description
1 polymer ?
#
loop_
_entity_poly.entity_id
_entity_poly.type
_entity_poly.pdbx_seq_one_letter_code
_entity_poly.pdbx_strand_id
1 'polypeptide(L)'
;MHQNNCRSLGFTLIELLIVVAIIGILAAIAVPNFLNAQVKAKISKVRGDMHSLSLAIEAYHIDQNHYPWFNEYNYPGRYNSITYRLIPLTTPVSYLNSLNLEDPFLELMGAEGYEDDLPRFSYNYRNHLFFNPPFKVWILNSMGPDRTANQGLQTELWARGLVAADAVIIYNITNGLLSAGDMPQTGGETKFRMN
;
A
#
# COMPACT_ATOMS: atom_id res chain seq x y z
N MET A 1 -50.20 50.51 -22.28
CA MET A 1 -49.55 49.35 -21.64
C MET A 1 -48.16 49.21 -22.23
N HIS A 2 -47.11 49.53 -21.48
CA HIS A 2 -45.72 49.52 -21.95
C HIS A 2 -45.16 48.10 -21.82
N GLN A 3 -44.83 47.44 -22.94
CA GLN A 3 -44.13 46.15 -22.93
C GLN A 3 -42.63 46.42 -22.80
N ASN A 4 -42.09 46.18 -21.60
CA ASN A 4 -40.66 46.18 -21.37
C ASN A 4 -40.06 44.89 -21.95
N ASN A 5 -39.54 44.96 -23.18
CA ASN A 5 -38.78 43.88 -23.79
C ASN A 5 -37.42 43.75 -23.08
N CYS A 6 -37.33 42.83 -22.12
CA CYS A 6 -36.05 42.37 -21.59
C CYS A 6 -35.30 41.61 -22.70
N ARG A 7 -34.29 42.25 -23.30
CA ARG A 7 -33.39 41.60 -24.26
C ARG A 7 -32.59 40.52 -23.53
N SER A 8 -32.68 39.26 -23.98
CA SER A 8 -31.71 38.24 -23.57
C SER A 8 -30.38 38.58 -24.23
N LEU A 9 -29.38 38.93 -23.43
CA LEU A 9 -28.00 39.05 -23.91
C LEU A 9 -27.49 37.63 -24.18
N GLY A 10 -27.34 37.27 -25.45
CA GLY A 10 -26.76 35.99 -25.87
C GLY A 10 -25.25 35.98 -25.63
N PHE A 11 -24.73 34.85 -25.14
CA PHE A 11 -23.29 34.63 -24.94
C PHE A 11 -22.57 34.62 -26.29
N THR A 12 -21.43 35.30 -26.40
CA THR A 12 -20.66 35.30 -27.65
C THR A 12 -19.74 34.08 -27.72
N LEU A 13 -19.47 33.61 -28.95
CA LEU A 13 -18.51 32.52 -29.17
C LEU A 13 -17.10 32.89 -28.66
N ILE A 14 -16.71 34.17 -28.79
CA ILE A 14 -15.40 34.62 -28.33
C ILE A 14 -15.28 34.61 -26.79
N GLU A 15 -16.35 34.96 -26.06
CA GLU A 15 -16.36 34.83 -24.60
C GLU A 15 -16.19 33.37 -24.18
N LEU A 16 -16.89 32.45 -24.83
CA LEU A 16 -16.75 31.02 -24.52
C LEU A 16 -15.33 30.52 -24.83
N LEU A 17 -14.75 30.94 -25.96
CA LEU A 17 -13.40 30.55 -26.38
C LEU A 17 -12.32 31.02 -25.40
N ILE A 18 -12.42 32.25 -24.89
CA ILE A 18 -11.47 32.77 -23.90
C ILE A 18 -11.59 31.98 -22.59
N VAL A 19 -12.80 31.64 -22.15
CA VAL A 19 -13.02 30.87 -20.93
C VAL A 19 -12.39 29.48 -21.01
N VAL A 20 -12.64 28.73 -22.09
CA VAL A 20 -12.04 27.39 -22.24
C VAL A 20 -10.52 27.46 -22.41
N ALA A 21 -9.98 28.51 -23.05
CA ALA A 21 -8.55 28.74 -23.15
C ALA A 21 -7.90 28.94 -21.76
N ILE A 22 -8.50 29.76 -20.90
CA ILE A 22 -8.01 29.97 -19.53
C ILE A 22 -8.10 28.69 -18.71
N ILE A 23 -9.23 27.97 -18.77
CA ILE A 23 -9.39 26.68 -18.08
C ILE A 23 -8.35 25.66 -18.56
N GLY A 24 -8.06 25.62 -19.87
CA GLY A 24 -7.04 24.74 -20.44
C GLY A 24 -5.64 25.02 -19.89
N ILE A 25 -5.25 26.30 -19.77
CA ILE A 25 -3.95 26.69 -19.19
C ILE A 25 -3.87 26.29 -17.71
N LEU A 26 -4.93 26.56 -16.94
CA LEU A 26 -4.98 26.19 -15.52
C LEU A 26 -4.92 24.67 -15.33
N ALA A 27 -5.67 23.91 -16.13
CA ALA A 27 -5.69 22.45 -16.08
C ALA A 27 -4.31 21.85 -16.42
N ALA A 28 -3.61 22.40 -17.42
CA ALA A 28 -2.29 21.93 -17.82
C ALA A 28 -1.25 22.00 -16.68
N ILE A 29 -1.36 23.00 -15.79
CA ILE A 29 -0.48 23.14 -14.61
C ILE A 29 -1.01 22.33 -13.41
N ALA A 30 -2.33 22.33 -13.20
CA ALA A 30 -2.95 21.73 -12.03
C ALA A 30 -2.94 20.19 -12.07
N VAL A 31 -3.20 19.58 -13.22
CA VAL A 31 -3.32 18.12 -13.36
C VAL A 31 -2.04 17.37 -12.95
N PRO A 32 -0.83 17.67 -13.47
CA PRO A 32 0.38 16.95 -13.07
C PRO A 32 0.71 17.14 -11.58
N ASN A 33 0.46 18.33 -11.03
CA ASN A 33 0.65 18.61 -9.61
C ASN A 33 -0.32 17.80 -8.73
N PHE A 34 -1.58 17.70 -9.15
CA PHE A 34 -2.60 16.90 -8.47
C PHE A 34 -2.24 15.40 -8.49
N LEU A 35 -1.81 14.86 -9.63
CA LEU A 35 -1.38 13.46 -9.74
C LEU A 35 -0.18 13.18 -8.81
N ASN A 36 0.80 14.07 -8.78
CA ASN A 36 1.94 13.97 -7.86
C ASN A 36 1.52 14.02 -6.38
N ALA A 37 0.58 14.90 -6.03
CA ALA A 37 0.05 14.98 -4.66
C ALA A 37 -0.71 13.68 -4.29
N GLN A 38 -1.45 13.10 -5.22
CA GLN A 38 -2.14 11.82 -5.01
C GLN A 38 -1.15 10.67 -4.73
N VAL A 39 -0.06 10.56 -5.49
CA VAL A 39 0.97 9.55 -5.25
C VAL A 39 1.64 9.75 -3.88
N LYS A 40 1.96 10.99 -3.49
CA LYS A 40 2.48 11.30 -2.15
C LYS A 40 1.54 10.88 -1.04
N ALA A 41 0.24 11.14 -1.19
CA ALA A 41 -0.77 10.73 -0.22
C ALA A 41 -0.83 9.20 -0.08
N LYS A 42 -0.76 8.47 -1.20
CA LYS A 42 -0.70 7.00 -1.20
C LYS A 42 0.56 6.47 -0.49
N ILE A 43 1.74 7.01 -0.78
CA ILE A 43 3.00 6.66 -0.09
C ILE A 43 2.86 6.88 1.42
N SER A 44 2.29 8.03 1.82
CA SER A 44 2.08 8.36 3.24
C SER A 44 1.11 7.39 3.92
N LYS A 45 0.03 7.00 3.22
CA LYS A 45 -0.91 5.99 3.69
C LYS A 45 -0.20 4.65 3.91
N VAL A 46 0.57 4.18 2.93
CA VAL A 46 1.34 2.92 3.04
C VAL A 46 2.23 2.92 4.27
N ARG A 47 3.01 3.99 4.48
CA ARG A 47 3.89 4.10 5.64
C ARG A 47 3.12 4.11 6.96
N GLY A 48 1.99 4.82 7.04
CA GLY A 48 1.16 4.86 8.25
C GLY A 48 0.52 3.51 8.58
N ASP A 49 0.00 2.83 7.57
CA ASP A 49 -0.61 1.51 7.71
C ASP A 49 0.45 0.47 8.14
N MET A 50 1.62 0.46 7.48
CA MET A 50 2.74 -0.42 7.83
C MET A 50 3.29 -0.16 9.22
N HIS A 51 3.37 1.10 9.65
CA HIS A 51 3.80 1.44 11.00
C HIS A 51 2.80 0.91 12.05
N SER A 52 1.50 1.10 11.82
CA SER A 52 0.45 0.60 12.71
C SER A 52 0.47 -0.93 12.81
N LEU A 53 0.65 -1.62 11.68
CA LEU A 53 0.83 -3.07 11.64
C LEU A 53 2.10 -3.51 12.37
N SER A 54 3.22 -2.81 12.16
CA SER A 54 4.49 -3.09 12.83
C SER A 54 4.33 -3.09 14.35
N LEU A 55 3.68 -2.07 14.91
CA LEU A 55 3.42 -1.98 16.34
C LEU A 55 2.56 -3.15 16.83
N ALA A 56 1.50 -3.50 16.10
CA ALA A 56 0.62 -4.61 16.47
C ALA A 56 1.36 -5.97 16.40
N ILE A 57 2.18 -6.18 15.37
CA ILE A 57 2.98 -7.41 15.20
C ILE A 57 4.01 -7.57 16.32
N GLU A 58 4.70 -6.49 16.70
CA GLU A 58 5.68 -6.55 17.80
C GLU A 58 4.98 -6.73 19.16
N ALA A 59 3.84 -6.08 19.39
CA ALA A 59 3.05 -6.28 20.60
C ALA A 59 2.56 -7.73 20.72
N TYR A 60 2.04 -8.29 19.62
CA TYR A 60 1.67 -9.70 19.56
C TYR A 60 2.85 -10.63 19.88
N HIS A 61 4.04 -10.35 19.33
CA HIS A 61 5.22 -11.16 19.61
C HIS A 61 5.69 -11.08 21.06
N ILE A 62 5.53 -9.94 21.73
CA ILE A 62 5.81 -9.82 23.17
C ILE A 62 4.90 -10.77 23.97
N ASP A 63 3.62 -10.86 23.61
CA ASP A 63 2.64 -11.65 24.36
C ASP A 63 2.65 -13.14 24.01
N GLN A 64 2.87 -13.49 22.73
CA GLN A 64 2.81 -14.87 22.23
C GLN A 64 4.19 -15.51 22.02
N ASN A 65 5.28 -14.73 22.13
CA ASN A 65 6.68 -15.16 21.90
C ASN A 65 6.96 -15.73 20.49
N HIS A 66 6.06 -15.50 19.54
CA HIS A 66 6.23 -15.76 18.12
C HIS A 66 5.47 -14.71 17.30
N TYR A 67 5.71 -14.63 15.99
CA TYR A 67 4.98 -13.70 15.13
C TYR A 67 3.69 -14.36 14.59
N PRO A 68 2.65 -13.58 14.20
CA PRO A 68 1.37 -14.11 13.71
C PRO A 68 1.52 -15.04 12.52
N TRP A 69 0.87 -16.20 12.51
CA TRP A 69 1.05 -17.21 11.47
C TRP A 69 -0.26 -17.72 10.87
N PHE A 70 -0.19 -18.24 9.64
CA PHE A 70 -1.40 -18.58 8.87
C PHE A 70 -2.16 -19.81 9.40
N ASN A 71 -1.52 -20.70 10.17
CA ASN A 71 -2.15 -21.94 10.65
C ASN A 71 -2.60 -21.87 12.12
N GLU A 72 -2.55 -20.69 12.74
CA GLU A 72 -2.96 -20.49 14.13
C GLU A 72 -4.45 -20.77 14.33
N TYR A 73 -5.24 -20.62 13.26
CA TYR A 73 -6.62 -21.05 13.19
C TYR A 73 -6.81 -22.06 12.05
N ASN A 74 -7.76 -22.98 12.24
CA ASN A 74 -8.20 -23.93 11.21
C ASN A 74 -9.01 -23.18 10.14
N TYR A 75 -8.31 -22.55 9.20
CA TYR A 75 -8.95 -21.93 8.04
C TYR A 75 -9.25 -23.00 6.98
N PRO A 76 -10.43 -22.96 6.33
CA PRO A 76 -10.72 -23.77 5.15
C PRO A 76 -9.61 -23.68 4.10
N GLY A 77 -9.21 -24.82 3.54
CA GLY A 77 -8.01 -24.97 2.72
C GLY A 77 -8.01 -24.25 1.36
N ARG A 78 -8.98 -23.36 1.11
CA ARG A 78 -9.12 -22.55 -0.11
C ARG A 78 -9.17 -21.06 0.18
N TYR A 79 -8.43 -20.61 1.19
CA TYR A 79 -8.29 -19.19 1.53
C TYR A 79 -6.87 -18.68 1.31
N ASN A 80 -6.74 -17.41 0.91
CA ASN A 80 -5.44 -16.80 0.63
C ASN A 80 -4.63 -16.61 1.92
N SER A 81 -3.65 -17.48 2.17
CA SER A 81 -2.86 -17.49 3.40
C SER A 81 -2.19 -16.17 3.78
N ILE A 82 -2.01 -15.20 2.88
CA ILE A 82 -1.33 -13.93 3.19
C ILE A 82 -2.21 -13.02 4.05
N THR A 83 -3.50 -12.93 3.75
CA THR A 83 -4.46 -12.07 4.48
C THR A 83 -4.81 -12.63 5.86
N TYR A 84 -4.89 -13.95 6.01
CA TYR A 84 -5.29 -14.59 7.27
C TYR A 84 -4.18 -14.66 8.31
N ARG A 85 -2.91 -14.44 7.92
CA ARG A 85 -1.77 -14.40 8.86
C ARG A 85 -1.91 -13.33 9.92
N LEU A 86 -2.60 -12.23 9.62
CA LEU A 86 -2.70 -11.08 10.52
C LEU A 86 -3.99 -11.07 11.34
N ILE A 87 -4.94 -11.98 11.10
CA ILE A 87 -6.17 -12.13 11.91
C ILE A 87 -5.91 -12.25 13.42
N PRO A 88 -4.87 -12.97 13.88
CA PRO A 88 -4.51 -13.01 15.30
C PRO A 88 -4.25 -11.64 15.94
N LEU A 89 -3.99 -10.59 15.14
CA LEU A 89 -3.83 -9.22 15.64
C LEU A 89 -5.15 -8.55 16.06
N THR A 90 -6.29 -9.12 15.68
CA THR A 90 -7.62 -8.59 16.02
C THR A 90 -8.39 -9.51 16.96
N THR A 91 -8.11 -10.82 16.91
CA THR A 91 -8.86 -11.85 17.65
C THR A 91 -7.93 -12.97 18.13
N PRO A 92 -8.04 -13.44 19.39
CA PRO A 92 -9.06 -13.04 20.39
C PRO A 92 -8.67 -11.77 21.17
N VAL A 93 -7.39 -11.40 21.16
CA VAL A 93 -6.86 -10.16 21.75
C VAL A 93 -6.64 -9.15 20.63
N SER A 94 -7.12 -7.93 20.84
CA SER A 94 -7.05 -6.87 19.84
C SER A 94 -5.78 -6.04 20.02
N TYR A 95 -4.76 -6.33 19.19
CA TYR A 95 -3.55 -5.52 19.03
C TYR A 95 -3.74 -4.41 17.98
N LEU A 96 -4.73 -4.58 17.10
CA LEU A 96 -5.13 -3.63 16.06
C LEU A 96 -6.66 -3.59 15.99
N ASN A 97 -7.25 -2.40 15.81
CA ASN A 97 -8.71 -2.24 15.79
C ASN A 97 -9.40 -2.93 14.59
N SER A 98 -8.72 -3.02 13.44
CA SER A 98 -9.26 -3.61 12.21
C SER A 98 -8.14 -3.88 11.21
N LEU A 99 -8.25 -4.96 10.44
CA LEU A 99 -7.32 -5.34 9.36
C LEU A 99 -7.73 -4.81 7.98
N ASN A 100 -8.65 -3.85 7.91
CA ASN A 100 -9.10 -3.23 6.65
C ASN A 100 -8.05 -2.24 6.10
N LEU A 101 -6.82 -2.73 5.91
CA LEU A 101 -5.69 -1.97 5.41
C LEU A 101 -5.40 -2.39 3.97
N GLU A 102 -5.80 -1.52 3.04
CA GLU A 102 -5.60 -1.71 1.62
C GLU A 102 -4.37 -0.94 1.13
N ASP A 103 -3.48 -1.65 0.44
CA ASP A 103 -2.37 -1.09 -0.31
C ASP A 103 -2.92 -0.35 -1.56
N PRO A 104 -2.80 0.99 -1.62
CA PRO A 104 -3.33 1.80 -2.70
C PRO A 104 -2.57 1.66 -4.04
N PHE A 105 -1.51 0.84 -4.08
CA PHE A 105 -0.72 0.54 -5.26
C PHE A 105 -1.00 -0.85 -5.86
N LEU A 106 -1.70 -1.73 -5.14
CA LEU A 106 -2.13 -3.01 -5.69
C LEU A 106 -3.27 -2.83 -6.69
N GLU A 107 -3.16 -3.51 -7.83
CA GLU A 107 -4.28 -3.65 -8.76
C GLU A 107 -5.23 -4.75 -8.30
N LEU A 108 -6.50 -4.62 -8.64
CA LEU A 108 -7.54 -5.55 -8.24
C LEU A 108 -7.28 -6.94 -8.84
N MET A 109 -6.62 -7.84 -8.11
CA MET A 109 -6.51 -9.25 -8.47
C MET A 109 -7.79 -9.99 -8.08
N GLY A 110 -8.41 -10.69 -9.03
CA GLY A 110 -9.57 -11.56 -8.74
C GLY A 110 -9.22 -12.72 -7.81
N ALA A 111 -10.22 -13.44 -7.30
CA ALA A 111 -10.04 -14.50 -6.31
C ALA A 111 -9.18 -15.70 -6.76
N GLU A 112 -8.78 -15.80 -8.05
CA GLU A 112 -7.99 -16.89 -8.69
C GLU A 112 -8.16 -18.29 -8.05
N GLY A 113 -9.40 -18.72 -7.79
CA GLY A 113 -9.70 -20.06 -7.28
C GLY A 113 -9.75 -20.22 -5.75
N TYR A 114 -9.62 -19.13 -4.97
CA TYR A 114 -9.97 -19.11 -3.54
C TYR A 114 -11.47 -18.88 -3.32
N GLU A 115 -11.98 -19.37 -2.19
CA GLU A 115 -13.41 -19.35 -1.84
C GLU A 115 -13.84 -18.08 -1.07
N ASP A 116 -12.93 -17.12 -0.87
CA ASP A 116 -13.24 -15.84 -0.24
C ASP A 116 -13.33 -14.67 -1.23
N ASP A 117 -14.30 -13.80 -0.98
CA ASP A 117 -14.42 -12.46 -1.61
C ASP A 117 -13.43 -11.45 -1.02
N LEU A 118 -12.45 -11.90 -0.21
CA LEU A 118 -11.58 -10.98 0.49
C LEU A 118 -10.64 -10.29 -0.50
N PRO A 119 -10.65 -8.95 -0.52
CA PRO A 119 -9.77 -8.19 -1.38
C PRO A 119 -8.31 -8.57 -1.13
N ARG A 120 -7.63 -9.08 -2.17
CA ARG A 120 -6.18 -9.37 -2.17
C ARG A 120 -5.31 -8.11 -2.10
N PHE A 121 -5.89 -7.03 -1.61
CA PHE A 121 -5.38 -5.67 -1.67
C PHE A 121 -4.63 -5.31 -0.38
N SER A 122 -4.36 -6.26 0.51
CA SER A 122 -3.59 -6.02 1.74
C SER A 122 -2.08 -6.16 1.53
N TYR A 123 -1.29 -5.52 2.39
CA TYR A 123 0.16 -5.65 2.41
C TYR A 123 0.61 -7.12 2.51
N ASN A 124 1.65 -7.49 1.76
CA ASN A 124 2.18 -8.84 1.80
C ASN A 124 2.94 -9.07 3.11
N TYR A 125 2.47 -9.97 3.96
CA TYR A 125 3.09 -10.29 5.25
C TYR A 125 3.74 -11.68 5.28
N ARG A 126 4.97 -11.77 5.79
CA ARG A 126 5.71 -13.02 6.00
C ARG A 126 6.48 -13.02 7.31
N ASN A 127 6.70 -14.21 7.89
CA ASN A 127 7.44 -14.38 9.15
C ASN A 127 8.31 -15.66 9.19
N HIS A 128 9.04 -15.81 10.30
CA HIS A 128 10.00 -16.85 10.71
C HIS A 128 9.81 -18.30 10.23
N LEU A 129 8.59 -18.82 10.04
CA LEU A 129 8.39 -20.27 9.75
C LEU A 129 8.63 -20.65 8.27
N PHE A 130 8.89 -19.70 7.37
CA PHE A 130 9.39 -20.00 6.02
C PHE A 130 10.93 -19.98 5.91
N PHE A 131 11.66 -19.72 7.02
CA PHE A 131 13.07 -19.38 6.98
C PHE A 131 13.95 -20.42 7.69
N ASN A 132 14.99 -20.91 7.00
CA ASN A 132 16.04 -21.77 7.56
C ASN A 132 17.40 -21.06 7.48
N PRO A 133 18.16 -20.88 8.58
CA PRO A 133 17.78 -21.17 9.98
C PRO A 133 16.68 -20.20 10.48
N PRO A 134 15.96 -20.55 11.57
CA PRO A 134 14.89 -19.73 12.10
C PRO A 134 15.43 -18.42 12.68
N PHE A 135 14.87 -17.30 12.23
CA PHE A 135 15.12 -15.96 12.77
C PHE A 135 13.81 -15.35 13.23
N LYS A 136 13.81 -14.57 14.31
CA LYS A 136 12.65 -13.78 14.72
C LYS A 136 12.55 -12.53 13.84
N VAL A 137 12.07 -12.73 12.61
CA VAL A 137 11.89 -11.67 11.61
C VAL A 137 10.48 -11.71 11.05
N TRP A 138 9.97 -10.53 10.70
CA TRP A 138 8.83 -10.36 9.84
C TRP A 138 9.08 -9.25 8.81
N ILE A 139 8.33 -9.32 7.71
CA ILE A 139 8.33 -8.31 6.65
C ILE A 139 6.89 -8.05 6.19
N LEU A 140 6.59 -6.78 5.98
CA LEU A 140 5.44 -6.26 5.25
C LEU A 140 5.96 -5.66 3.95
N ASN A 141 5.25 -5.86 2.84
CA ASN A 141 5.67 -5.32 1.56
C ASN A 141 4.50 -4.73 0.77
N SER A 142 4.72 -3.55 0.20
CA SER A 142 3.87 -2.92 -0.81
C SER A 142 4.62 -2.86 -2.13
N MET A 143 3.91 -2.96 -3.26
CA MET A 143 4.52 -2.85 -4.60
C MET A 143 5.04 -1.44 -4.89
N GLY A 144 4.63 -0.43 -4.12
CA GLY A 144 5.10 0.93 -4.30
C GLY A 144 4.54 1.64 -5.56
N PRO A 145 4.98 2.88 -5.82
CA PRO A 145 4.37 3.74 -6.84
C PRO A 145 4.46 3.25 -8.29
N ASP A 146 5.46 2.43 -8.61
CA ASP A 146 5.65 1.88 -9.96
C ASP A 146 4.67 0.73 -10.27
N ARG A 147 4.03 0.16 -9.24
CA ARG A 147 3.08 -0.95 -9.31
C ARG A 147 3.63 -2.18 -10.03
N THR A 148 4.95 -2.34 -10.07
CA THR A 148 5.57 -3.52 -10.67
C THR A 148 5.96 -4.51 -9.59
N ALA A 149 5.83 -5.81 -9.88
CA ALA A 149 6.23 -6.84 -8.94
C ALA A 149 7.77 -6.94 -8.92
N ASN A 150 8.42 -6.19 -8.03
CA ASN A 150 9.88 -6.04 -8.03
C ASN A 150 10.58 -7.00 -7.07
N GLN A 151 10.31 -8.30 -7.24
CA GLN A 151 10.97 -9.36 -6.47
C GLN A 151 10.70 -9.26 -4.96
N GLY A 152 9.45 -9.06 -4.52
CA GLY A 152 9.10 -9.01 -3.09
C GLY A 152 9.58 -10.19 -2.23
N LEU A 153 9.89 -11.34 -2.83
CA LEU A 153 10.57 -12.47 -2.15
C LEU A 153 12.04 -12.16 -1.82
N GLN A 154 12.73 -11.41 -2.66
CA GLN A 154 14.13 -11.05 -2.50
C GLN A 154 14.31 -9.95 -1.45
N THR A 155 13.29 -9.09 -1.28
CA THR A 155 13.21 -8.09 -0.22
C THR A 155 13.29 -8.70 1.19
N GLU A 156 12.79 -9.92 1.35
CA GLU A 156 12.92 -10.71 2.57
C GLU A 156 14.38 -11.16 2.84
N LEU A 157 15.05 -11.71 1.82
CA LEU A 157 16.45 -12.11 1.92
C LEU A 157 17.35 -10.90 2.20
N TRP A 158 17.01 -9.76 1.60
CA TRP A 158 17.71 -8.51 1.83
C TRP A 158 17.54 -8.03 3.27
N ALA A 159 16.33 -8.05 3.84
CA ALA A 159 16.07 -7.63 5.21
C ALA A 159 16.92 -8.40 6.25
N ARG A 160 17.32 -9.63 5.91
CA ARG A 160 18.19 -10.51 6.72
C ARG A 160 19.69 -10.25 6.47
N GLY A 161 20.03 -9.47 5.46
CA GLY A 161 21.39 -9.30 4.94
C GLY A 161 21.99 -10.59 4.39
N LEU A 162 21.15 -11.42 3.76
CA LEU A 162 21.58 -12.62 3.05
C LEU A 162 21.84 -12.37 1.56
N VAL A 163 21.20 -11.35 1.00
CA VAL A 163 21.51 -10.83 -0.33
C VAL A 163 21.95 -9.37 -0.20
N ALA A 164 22.74 -8.93 -1.17
CA ALA A 164 23.20 -7.56 -1.23
C ALA A 164 22.05 -6.58 -1.58
N ALA A 165 22.25 -5.30 -1.28
CA ALA A 165 21.21 -4.27 -1.46
C ALA A 165 20.86 -4.00 -2.92
N ASP A 166 21.74 -4.34 -3.86
CA ASP A 166 21.53 -4.30 -5.31
C ASP A 166 20.68 -5.47 -5.83
N ALA A 167 20.48 -6.51 -5.03
CA ALA A 167 19.63 -7.65 -5.37
C ALA A 167 18.13 -7.35 -5.19
N VAL A 168 17.78 -6.18 -4.66
CA VAL A 168 16.40 -5.75 -4.44
C VAL A 168 16.22 -4.33 -4.95
N ILE A 169 15.03 -4.03 -5.46
CA ILE A 169 14.68 -2.67 -5.86
C ILE A 169 13.72 -2.14 -4.80
N ILE A 170 14.22 -1.21 -4.00
CA ILE A 170 13.49 -0.62 -2.88
C ILE A 170 13.13 0.82 -3.20
N TYR A 171 11.88 1.18 -2.92
CA TYR A 171 11.38 2.53 -3.04
C TYR A 171 12.27 3.51 -2.26
N ASN A 172 12.81 4.51 -2.96
CA ASN A 172 13.58 5.58 -2.36
C ASN A 172 12.93 6.94 -2.64
N ILE A 173 12.61 7.67 -1.57
CA ILE A 173 12.00 8.99 -1.64
C ILE A 173 12.90 10.04 -2.31
N THR A 174 14.22 9.87 -2.30
CA THR A 174 15.16 10.79 -2.97
C THR A 174 15.09 10.69 -4.48
N ASN A 175 14.61 9.56 -5.02
CA ASN A 175 14.39 9.35 -6.45
C ASN A 175 13.03 9.93 -6.91
N GLY A 176 12.34 10.65 -6.02
CA GLY A 176 11.06 11.29 -6.30
C GLY A 176 9.87 10.34 -6.17
N LEU A 177 8.79 10.66 -6.89
CA LEU A 177 7.54 9.91 -6.88
C LEU A 177 7.52 8.72 -7.83
N LEU A 178 8.57 8.59 -8.65
CA LEU A 178 8.74 7.58 -9.70
C LEU A 178 9.88 6.61 -9.36
N SER A 179 10.14 6.37 -8.08
CA SER A 179 11.11 5.35 -7.70
C SER A 179 10.59 4.00 -8.15
N ALA A 180 11.41 3.30 -8.93
CA ALA A 180 11.24 1.88 -9.09
C ALA A 180 11.46 1.21 -7.72
N GLY A 181 10.63 0.23 -7.37
CA GLY A 181 10.84 -0.61 -6.21
C GLY A 181 9.69 -0.69 -5.22
N ASP A 182 9.71 -1.80 -4.50
CA ASP A 182 8.75 -2.12 -3.45
C ASP A 182 9.04 -1.28 -2.19
N MET A 183 8.03 -1.09 -1.35
CA MET A 183 8.13 -0.44 -0.04
C MET A 183 8.09 -1.49 1.07
N PRO A 184 9.22 -2.11 1.46
CA PRO A 184 9.23 -3.06 2.58
C PRO A 184 9.28 -2.35 3.94
N GLN A 185 8.54 -2.88 4.90
CA GLN A 185 8.70 -2.60 6.32
C GLN A 185 9.11 -3.89 7.03
N THR A 186 10.17 -3.85 7.81
CA THR A 186 10.77 -5.03 8.44
C THR A 186 10.93 -4.82 9.94
N GLY A 187 10.91 -5.90 10.71
CA GLY A 187 11.12 -5.83 12.16
C GLY A 187 11.61 -7.14 12.79
N GLY A 188 11.61 -7.17 14.11
CA GLY A 188 12.31 -8.18 14.90
C GLY A 188 13.83 -8.04 14.82
N GLU A 189 14.53 -9.14 14.62
CA GLU A 189 16.00 -9.25 14.56
C GLU A 189 16.58 -8.91 13.16
N THR A 190 15.86 -8.12 12.36
CA THR A 190 16.31 -7.71 11.02
C THR A 190 17.56 -6.86 11.08
N LYS A 191 18.47 -7.07 10.13
CA LYS A 191 19.67 -6.23 9.98
C LYS A 191 19.36 -4.86 9.41
N PHE A 192 18.36 -4.79 8.54
CA PHE A 192 17.90 -3.55 7.93
C PHE A 192 16.52 -3.23 8.45
N ARG A 193 16.39 -2.02 9.00
CA ARG A 193 15.12 -1.37 9.33
C ARG A 193 15.04 -0.10 8.49
N MET A 194 13.88 0.15 7.88
CA MET A 194 13.63 1.47 7.32
C MET A 194 13.47 2.45 8.49
N ASN A 195 14.37 3.41 8.57
CA ASN A 195 14.26 4.57 9.46
C ASN A 195 13.34 5.63 8.85
#